data_AF-A0AAU3UB07-F1
#
_entry.id   AF-A0AAU3UB07-F1
#
_cell.length_a   1.000
_cell.length_b   1.000
_cell.length_c   1.000
_cell.angle_alpha   90.00
_cell.angle_beta   90.00
_cell.angle_gamma   90.00
#
_symmetry.space_group_name_H-M   'P 1'
#
loop_
_entity.id
_entity.type
_entity.pdbx_description
1 polymer ?
#
loop_
_entity_poly.entity_id
_entity_poly.type
_entity_poly.pdbx_seq_one_letter_code
_entity_poly.pdbx_strand_id
1 'polypeptide(L)'
;MPVTQTDHTGLRRGMTFSFPSGPYSANGVAPSAANRIELSSGTQPAAETHHAHEYTSDAFVPRTPWRPPSCHERGILYGTPTPAADPGDWISIIQAPAHLLTTFTDLRSAAAEGNDQALNALLNGRTGRTALIEAIRWSMTLTDPTRAGIDAPLLYGKTPTGSPTLTTGDHSQKVGLHVDSWYHSPLKTRATAPNRLAINLGHHPRYLLCINTPLASMSQTLHAHNLLTGTEDPHYTLGQAFLTAFPHYPVTKITLHPGEAYLAPTENMLHDGYAEPHGQIDLQFSCRGHFPAPTTLA
;
A
#
# COMPACT_ATOMS: atom_id res chain seq x y z
N MET A 1 14.36 -6.07 -37.35
CA MET A 1 14.46 -4.73 -36.73
C MET A 1 14.79 -4.95 -35.27
N PRO A 2 15.96 -4.54 -34.77
CA PRO A 2 16.26 -4.68 -33.35
C PRO A 2 15.26 -3.82 -32.59
N VAL A 3 14.64 -4.38 -31.55
CA VAL A 3 13.82 -3.64 -30.60
C VAL A 3 14.71 -2.54 -30.05
N THR A 4 14.47 -1.33 -30.52
CA THR A 4 15.19 -0.14 -30.09
C THR A 4 15.10 -0.09 -28.59
N GLN A 5 16.27 -0.16 -27.96
CA GLN A 5 16.53 0.01 -26.55
C GLN A 5 15.83 1.27 -26.10
N THR A 6 14.62 1.09 -25.59
CA THR A 6 13.79 2.20 -25.23
C THR A 6 14.34 2.78 -23.95
N ASP A 7 14.87 3.99 -24.06
CA ASP A 7 15.34 4.84 -22.98
C ASP A 7 14.17 5.06 -22.00
N HIS A 8 14.12 4.25 -20.95
CA HIS A 8 12.95 4.12 -20.10
C HIS A 8 13.37 4.17 -18.64
N THR A 9 13.17 5.32 -18.01
CA THR A 9 12.85 5.35 -16.58
C THR A 9 11.56 4.60 -16.25
N GLY A 10 10.85 4.03 -17.25
CA GLY A 10 9.91 2.92 -17.14
C GLY A 10 8.54 3.30 -16.60
N LEU A 11 8.47 4.35 -15.79
CA LEU A 11 7.25 4.83 -15.15
C LEU A 11 6.27 5.41 -16.18
N ARG A 12 5.04 4.91 -16.17
CA ARG A 12 3.95 5.39 -17.03
C ARG A 12 2.86 6.04 -16.19
N ARG A 13 2.02 6.87 -16.83
CA ARG A 13 0.82 7.39 -16.19
C ARG A 13 -0.10 6.21 -15.85
N GLY A 14 -0.44 6.14 -14.57
CA GLY A 14 -1.31 5.12 -13.99
C GLY A 14 -2.12 5.77 -12.88
N MET A 15 -2.05 5.22 -11.68
CA MET A 15 -2.71 5.80 -10.52
C MET A 15 -2.11 7.14 -10.12
N THR A 16 -2.98 8.05 -9.70
CA THR A 16 -2.62 9.36 -9.16
C THR A 16 -2.45 9.30 -7.65
N PHE A 17 -1.40 9.90 -7.12
CA PHE A 17 -1.11 9.94 -5.69
C PHE A 17 -1.45 11.31 -5.11
N SER A 18 -2.31 11.31 -4.11
CA SER A 18 -2.72 12.51 -3.37
C SER A 18 -2.22 12.45 -1.93
N PHE A 19 -1.78 13.59 -1.41
CA PHE A 19 -1.21 13.73 -0.07
C PHE A 19 -1.88 14.89 0.65
N PRO A 20 -1.91 14.88 2.00
CA PRO A 20 -2.48 15.98 2.76
C PRO A 20 -1.75 17.30 2.43
N SER A 21 -2.51 18.35 2.17
CA SER A 21 -1.97 19.71 2.02
C SER A 21 -1.97 20.38 3.41
N GLY A 22 -0.79 20.61 4.00
CA GLY A 22 -0.72 21.39 5.24
C GLY A 22 0.58 21.25 6.04
N PRO A 23 0.93 22.25 6.87
CA PRO A 23 2.12 22.26 7.71
C PRO A 23 1.90 21.56 9.05
N TYR A 24 1.83 20.22 9.15
CA TYR A 24 1.59 19.58 10.45
C TYR A 24 2.42 18.32 10.72
N SER A 25 3.53 18.52 11.43
CA SER A 25 4.02 17.60 12.45
C SER A 25 4.00 18.35 13.78
N ALA A 26 3.95 17.63 14.92
CA ALA A 26 4.10 18.21 16.26
C ALA A 26 5.43 18.99 16.44
N ASN A 27 6.35 18.88 15.48
CA ASN A 27 7.67 19.52 15.45
C ASN A 27 7.80 20.62 14.39
N GLY A 28 6.70 21.13 13.81
CA GLY A 28 6.71 22.35 12.99
C GLY A 28 7.32 22.23 11.59
N VAL A 29 7.62 21.02 11.10
CA VAL A 29 7.99 20.77 9.70
C VAL A 29 7.04 19.72 9.15
N ALA A 30 6.14 20.11 8.24
CA ALA A 30 5.44 19.12 7.44
C ALA A 30 6.42 18.45 6.49
N PRO A 31 6.38 17.11 6.36
CA PRO A 31 7.00 16.46 5.22
C PRO A 31 6.32 17.03 3.97
N SER A 32 7.06 17.77 3.16
CA SER A 32 6.56 18.23 1.87
C SER A 32 6.16 16.99 1.06
N ALA A 33 5.07 17.09 0.29
CA ALA A 33 4.66 16.01 -0.62
C ALA A 33 5.83 15.54 -1.52
N ALA A 34 6.80 16.42 -1.80
CA ALA A 34 7.99 16.12 -2.58
C ALA A 34 8.89 15.02 -1.98
N ASN A 35 8.86 14.79 -0.66
CA ASN A 35 9.74 13.84 0.03
C ASN A 35 9.04 12.56 0.49
N ARG A 36 7.79 12.32 0.05
CA ARG A 36 7.00 11.16 0.48
C ARG A 36 7.14 9.93 -0.42
N ILE A 37 7.75 10.11 -1.59
CA ILE A 37 7.92 9.04 -2.57
C ILE A 37 9.39 8.80 -2.84
N GLU A 38 9.75 7.54 -2.85
CA GLU A 38 10.97 7.03 -3.46
C GLU A 38 10.62 5.98 -4.52
N LEU A 39 11.45 5.88 -5.54
CA LEU A 39 11.35 4.93 -6.63
C LEU A 39 12.51 3.94 -6.54
N SER A 40 12.20 2.66 -6.66
CA SER A 40 13.20 1.58 -6.76
C SER A 40 13.88 1.61 -8.14
N SER A 41 14.94 0.82 -8.31
CA SER A 41 15.57 0.59 -9.62
C SER A 41 14.89 -0.51 -10.45
N GLY A 42 13.75 -1.01 -9.99
CA GLY A 42 13.01 -2.12 -10.59
C GLY A 42 12.56 -3.17 -9.57
N THR A 43 12.38 -4.39 -10.05
CA THR A 43 12.03 -5.58 -9.27
C THR A 43 12.94 -6.76 -9.61
N GLN A 44 13.08 -7.70 -8.68
CA GLN A 44 13.75 -8.98 -8.89
C GLN A 44 13.00 -10.12 -8.21
N PRO A 45 13.18 -11.38 -8.66
CA PRO A 45 12.77 -12.54 -7.90
C PRO A 45 13.39 -12.53 -6.49
N ALA A 46 12.60 -12.83 -5.47
CA ALA A 46 13.07 -12.92 -4.09
C ALA A 46 14.14 -14.02 -3.93
N ALA A 47 14.07 -15.08 -4.74
CA ALA A 47 15.06 -16.15 -4.82
C ALA A 47 16.48 -15.67 -5.16
N GLU A 48 16.62 -14.50 -5.80
CA GLU A 48 17.90 -13.88 -6.14
C GLU A 48 18.43 -12.95 -5.02
N THR A 49 17.77 -12.94 -3.86
CA THR A 49 18.17 -12.14 -2.69
C THR A 49 18.66 -13.03 -1.55
N HIS A 50 19.34 -12.42 -0.57
CA HIS A 50 19.68 -13.08 0.68
C HIS A 50 18.45 -13.45 1.54
N HIS A 51 17.26 -12.94 1.21
CA HIS A 51 16.01 -13.29 1.88
C HIS A 51 15.28 -14.49 1.24
N ALA A 52 15.83 -15.15 0.22
CA ALA A 52 15.14 -16.19 -0.55
C ALA A 52 14.36 -17.22 0.29
N HIS A 53 14.92 -17.64 1.43
CA HIS A 53 14.32 -18.63 2.34
C HIS A 53 13.03 -18.15 3.05
N GLU A 54 12.81 -16.82 3.13
CA GLU A 54 11.62 -16.23 3.74
C GLU A 54 10.42 -16.15 2.77
N TYR A 55 10.64 -16.41 1.48
CA TYR A 55 9.69 -16.09 0.41
C TYR A 55 9.21 -17.32 -0.36
N THR A 56 8.04 -17.21 -1.00
CA THR A 56 7.60 -18.17 -2.00
C THR A 56 8.49 -18.09 -3.24
N SER A 57 8.59 -19.17 -4.00
CA SER A 57 9.52 -19.28 -5.15
C SER A 57 9.23 -18.31 -6.29
N ASP A 58 7.99 -17.82 -6.36
CA ASP A 58 7.47 -16.91 -7.38
C ASP A 58 7.36 -15.45 -6.90
N ALA A 59 7.83 -15.15 -5.69
CA ALA A 59 7.77 -13.82 -5.11
C ALA A 59 8.71 -12.84 -5.82
N PHE A 60 8.25 -11.61 -6.01
CA PHE A 60 9.07 -10.49 -6.46
C PHE A 60 9.21 -9.43 -5.37
N VAL A 61 10.39 -8.83 -5.29
CA VAL A 61 10.72 -7.76 -4.34
C VAL A 61 11.36 -6.57 -5.05
N PRO A 62 11.29 -5.35 -4.46
CA PRO A 62 11.94 -4.18 -5.04
C PRO A 62 13.46 -4.31 -5.11
N ARG A 63 14.07 -3.75 -6.16
CA ARG A 63 15.52 -3.58 -6.29
C ARG A 63 16.02 -2.27 -5.68
N THR A 64 17.24 -2.28 -5.17
CA THR A 64 17.96 -1.06 -4.77
C THR A 64 18.81 -0.54 -5.95
N PRO A 65 19.23 0.75 -5.96
CA PRO A 65 18.97 1.79 -4.97
C PRO A 65 17.55 2.36 -5.04
N TRP A 66 17.10 2.94 -3.93
CA TRP A 66 15.96 3.84 -3.89
C TRP A 66 16.41 5.26 -4.22
N ARG A 67 15.57 6.03 -4.90
CA ARG A 67 15.84 7.44 -5.23
C ARG A 67 14.58 8.29 -5.17
N PRO A 68 14.66 9.59 -4.95
CA PRO A 68 13.53 10.48 -5.17
C PRO A 68 13.10 10.47 -6.66
N PRO A 69 11.81 10.70 -6.96
CA PRO A 69 11.35 10.92 -8.32
C PRO A 69 11.95 12.19 -8.92
N SER A 70 12.19 12.19 -10.23
CA SER A 70 12.50 13.39 -11.02
C SER A 70 11.30 14.32 -11.12
N CYS A 71 11.49 15.56 -11.60
CA CYS A 71 10.37 16.49 -11.84
C CYS A 71 9.32 15.90 -12.80
N HIS A 72 9.76 15.18 -13.83
CA HIS A 72 8.86 14.56 -14.79
C HIS A 72 8.05 13.43 -14.15
N GLU A 73 8.69 12.52 -13.41
CA GLU A 73 8.01 11.44 -12.69
C GLU A 73 7.05 11.97 -11.63
N ARG A 74 7.38 13.08 -10.96
CA ARG A 74 6.44 13.78 -10.08
C ARG A 74 5.18 14.22 -10.81
N GLY A 75 5.29 14.74 -12.04
CA GLY A 75 4.15 15.11 -12.88
C GLY A 75 3.34 13.92 -13.41
N ILE A 76 3.88 12.70 -13.32
CA ILE A 76 3.17 11.45 -13.61
C ILE A 76 2.42 10.96 -12.37
N LEU A 77 3.09 10.99 -11.22
CA LEU A 77 2.60 10.38 -9.98
C LEU A 77 1.66 11.28 -9.19
N TYR A 78 1.97 12.57 -9.06
CA TYR A 78 1.23 13.46 -8.17
C TYR A 78 0.03 14.09 -8.86
N GLY A 79 -1.06 14.20 -8.11
CA GLY A 79 -2.23 14.93 -8.54
C GLY A 79 -3.35 14.91 -7.51
N THR A 80 -4.46 15.52 -7.88
CA THR A 80 -5.71 15.42 -7.13
C THR A 80 -6.65 14.55 -7.95
N PRO A 81 -7.12 13.40 -7.41
CA PRO A 81 -8.11 12.61 -8.10
C PRO A 81 -9.36 13.45 -8.35
N THR A 82 -9.95 13.31 -9.54
CA THR A 82 -11.23 13.98 -9.81
C THR A 82 -12.33 13.33 -8.97
N PRO A 83 -13.39 14.06 -8.57
CA PRO A 83 -14.50 13.46 -7.83
C PRO A 83 -15.18 12.26 -8.53
N ALA A 84 -15.05 12.17 -9.86
CA ALA A 84 -15.57 11.08 -10.66
C ALA A 84 -14.56 9.94 -10.92
N ALA A 85 -13.35 10.01 -10.35
CA ALA A 85 -12.33 8.97 -10.54
C ALA A 85 -12.74 7.69 -9.80
N ASP A 86 -12.54 6.54 -10.46
CA ASP A 86 -12.78 5.26 -9.81
C ASP A 86 -11.76 5.04 -8.69
N PRO A 87 -12.10 4.29 -7.62
CA PRO A 87 -11.15 3.95 -6.55
C PRO A 87 -9.83 3.37 -7.07
N GLY A 88 -9.88 2.65 -8.18
CA GLY A 88 -8.74 2.03 -8.88
C GLY A 88 -7.75 2.98 -9.52
N ASP A 89 -8.06 4.27 -9.61
CA ASP A 89 -7.26 5.27 -10.34
C ASP A 89 -6.37 6.12 -9.43
N TRP A 90 -6.42 5.92 -8.12
CA TRP A 90 -5.71 6.79 -7.18
C TRP A 90 -5.30 6.10 -5.88
N ILE A 91 -4.29 6.67 -5.23
CA ILE A 91 -3.91 6.38 -3.84
C ILE A 91 -3.92 7.70 -3.09
N SER A 92 -4.53 7.73 -1.91
CA SER A 92 -4.55 8.95 -1.09
C SER A 92 -4.02 8.67 0.30
N ILE A 93 -3.17 9.58 0.80
CA ILE A 93 -2.81 9.64 2.21
C ILE A 93 -3.70 10.67 2.90
N ILE A 94 -4.30 10.29 4.03
CA ILE A 94 -5.17 11.14 4.86
C ILE A 94 -4.69 11.11 6.31
N GLN A 95 -5.09 12.12 7.09
CA GLN A 95 -4.80 12.15 8.52
C GLN A 95 -5.93 11.48 9.30
N ALA A 96 -5.57 10.60 10.24
CA ALA A 96 -6.51 10.13 11.24
C ALA A 96 -6.80 11.28 12.23
N PRO A 97 -8.05 11.49 12.63
CA PRO A 97 -8.39 12.53 13.60
C PRO A 97 -7.68 12.33 14.94
N ALA A 98 -7.28 13.42 15.60
CA ALA A 98 -6.61 13.34 16.89
C ALA A 98 -7.42 12.58 17.95
N HIS A 99 -8.75 12.76 17.96
CA HIS A 99 -9.64 12.04 18.89
C HIS A 99 -9.60 10.53 18.65
N LEU A 100 -9.45 10.07 17.41
CA LEU A 100 -9.26 8.66 17.11
C LEU A 100 -7.91 8.19 17.67
N LEU A 101 -6.83 8.94 17.43
CA LEU A 101 -5.50 8.55 17.93
C LEU A 101 -5.43 8.46 19.46
N THR A 102 -6.18 9.28 20.19
CA THR A 102 -6.23 9.20 21.66
C THR A 102 -6.78 7.88 22.18
N THR A 103 -7.67 7.20 21.44
CA THR A 103 -8.23 5.91 21.87
C THR A 103 -7.21 4.77 21.80
N PHE A 104 -6.08 4.99 21.14
CA PHE A 104 -5.00 4.01 21.00
C PHE A 104 -3.84 4.25 21.99
N THR A 105 -3.90 5.24 22.88
CA THR A 105 -2.78 5.63 23.75
C THR A 105 -2.13 4.44 24.47
N ASP A 106 -2.92 3.62 25.18
CA ASP A 106 -2.39 2.47 25.93
C ASP A 106 -1.80 1.39 25.01
N LEU A 107 -2.46 1.13 23.87
CA LEU A 107 -1.98 0.18 22.87
C LEU A 107 -0.66 0.64 22.25
N ARG A 108 -0.54 1.94 21.96
CA ARG A 108 0.68 2.55 21.43
C ARG A 108 1.80 2.52 22.45
N SER A 109 1.51 2.70 23.75
CA SER A 109 2.51 2.56 24.80
C SER A 109 3.05 1.14 24.86
N ALA A 110 2.18 0.14 24.94
CA ALA A 110 2.59 -1.27 24.96
C ALA A 110 3.37 -1.67 23.69
N ALA A 111 2.97 -1.14 22.53
CA ALA A 111 3.66 -1.38 21.28
C ALA A 111 5.08 -0.77 21.25
N ALA A 112 5.26 0.43 21.81
CA ALA A 112 6.58 1.09 21.93
C ALA A 112 7.54 0.34 22.85
N GLU A 113 7.02 -0.32 23.88
CA GLU A 113 7.79 -1.14 24.80
C GLU A 113 8.22 -2.50 24.18
N GLY A 114 7.71 -2.85 23.00
CA GLY A 114 8.01 -4.13 22.34
C GLY A 114 7.43 -5.34 23.07
N ASN A 115 6.44 -5.14 23.95
CA ASN A 115 5.88 -6.18 24.80
C ASN A 115 4.67 -6.85 24.13
N ASP A 116 4.93 -7.90 23.33
CA ASP A 116 3.89 -8.63 22.60
C ASP A 116 2.79 -9.18 23.53
N GLN A 117 3.15 -9.68 24.71
CA GLN A 117 2.18 -10.24 25.65
C GLN A 117 1.24 -9.16 26.20
N ALA A 118 1.78 -8.02 26.62
CA ALA A 118 0.99 -6.90 27.12
C ALA A 118 0.11 -6.31 26.02
N LEU A 119 0.65 -6.13 24.81
CA LEU A 119 -0.13 -5.65 23.68
C LEU A 119 -1.29 -6.61 23.34
N ASN A 120 -1.02 -7.91 23.28
CA ASN A 120 -2.04 -8.93 23.03
C ASN A 120 -3.12 -8.95 24.12
N ALA A 121 -2.77 -8.76 25.38
CA ALA A 121 -3.75 -8.64 26.46
C ALA A 121 -4.67 -7.42 26.27
N LEU A 122 -4.11 -6.27 25.88
CA LEU A 122 -4.88 -5.06 25.61
C LEU A 122 -5.78 -5.20 24.37
N LEU A 123 -5.25 -5.77 23.28
CA LEU A 123 -5.99 -6.01 22.03
C LEU A 123 -7.21 -6.90 22.25
N ASN A 124 -7.06 -7.96 23.04
CA ASN A 124 -8.16 -8.89 23.36
C ASN A 124 -9.10 -8.38 24.48
N GLY A 125 -8.70 -7.33 25.19
CA GLY A 125 -9.43 -6.73 26.30
C GLY A 125 -10.39 -5.61 25.90
N ARG A 126 -10.88 -4.87 26.91
CA ARG A 126 -11.80 -3.75 26.72
C ARG A 126 -11.16 -2.59 25.93
N THR A 127 -9.88 -2.33 26.16
CA THR A 127 -9.11 -1.28 25.49
C THR A 127 -9.07 -1.51 23.98
N GLY A 128 -8.64 -2.70 23.55
CA GLY A 128 -8.62 -3.09 22.14
C GLY A 128 -9.99 -3.03 21.47
N ARG A 129 -11.04 -3.54 22.13
CA ARG A 129 -12.42 -3.47 21.61
C ARG A 129 -12.91 -2.03 21.42
N THR A 130 -12.62 -1.16 22.38
CA THR A 130 -13.02 0.26 22.31
C THR A 130 -12.30 0.95 21.16
N ALA A 131 -10.99 0.78 21.07
CA ALA A 131 -10.18 1.34 19.99
C ALA A 131 -10.61 0.83 18.60
N LEU A 132 -10.94 -0.46 18.49
CA LEU A 132 -11.47 -1.05 17.27
C LEU A 132 -12.82 -0.44 16.87
N ILE A 133 -13.75 -0.27 17.81
CA ILE A 133 -15.06 0.35 17.53
C ILE A 133 -14.88 1.79 17.04
N GLU A 134 -13.98 2.57 17.63
CA GLU A 134 -13.72 3.95 17.22
C GLU A 134 -13.07 4.02 15.83
N ALA A 135 -12.14 3.12 15.51
CA ALA A 135 -11.59 3.03 14.15
C ALA A 135 -12.64 2.60 13.13
N ILE A 136 -13.52 1.66 13.47
CA ILE A 136 -14.65 1.26 12.63
C ILE A 136 -15.58 2.45 12.36
N ARG A 137 -15.98 3.18 13.42
CA ARG A 137 -16.85 4.36 13.31
C ARG A 137 -16.26 5.41 12.39
N TRP A 138 -14.99 5.77 12.61
CA TRP A 138 -14.30 6.71 11.74
C TRP A 138 -14.24 6.22 10.29
N SER A 139 -13.88 4.95 10.07
CA SER A 139 -13.84 4.36 8.73
C SER A 139 -15.20 4.46 8.02
N MET A 140 -16.30 4.19 8.73
CA MET A 140 -17.65 4.32 8.17
C MET A 140 -17.97 5.76 7.72
N THR A 141 -17.46 6.79 8.39
CA THR A 141 -17.63 8.19 7.96
C THR A 141 -16.94 8.51 6.63
N LEU A 142 -15.98 7.68 6.22
CA LEU A 142 -15.25 7.84 4.96
C LEU A 142 -15.89 7.05 3.81
N THR A 143 -16.87 6.18 4.07
CA THR A 143 -17.45 5.33 3.03
C THR A 143 -18.38 6.13 2.10
N ASP A 144 -18.48 5.68 0.86
CA ASP A 144 -19.48 6.13 -0.10
C ASP A 144 -20.89 5.86 0.47
N PRO A 145 -21.73 6.89 0.69
CA PRO A 145 -23.06 6.70 1.29
C PRO A 145 -23.97 5.78 0.48
N THR A 146 -23.73 5.63 -0.82
CA THR A 146 -24.51 4.74 -1.71
C THR A 146 -24.04 3.29 -1.63
N ARG A 147 -22.84 3.05 -1.10
CA ARG A 147 -22.19 1.73 -0.92
C ARG A 147 -21.57 1.63 0.47
N ALA A 148 -22.36 2.01 1.46
CA ALA A 148 -21.90 2.06 2.84
C ALA A 148 -21.54 0.68 3.37
N GLY A 149 -20.52 0.63 4.23
CA GLY A 149 -20.07 -0.60 4.86
C GLY A 149 -18.55 -0.75 4.81
N ILE A 150 -18.04 -1.53 5.74
CA ILE A 150 -16.64 -1.94 5.77
C ILE A 150 -16.56 -3.44 6.00
N ASP A 151 -15.56 -4.06 5.41
CA ASP A 151 -15.27 -5.49 5.51
C ASP A 151 -13.95 -5.72 6.27
N ALA A 152 -13.94 -6.83 7.03
CA ALA A 152 -12.78 -7.34 7.75
C ALA A 152 -11.94 -6.28 8.49
N PRO A 153 -12.55 -5.46 9.38
CA PRO A 153 -11.79 -4.55 10.22
C PRO A 153 -10.86 -5.34 11.13
N LEU A 154 -9.57 -5.02 11.08
CA LEU A 154 -8.52 -5.69 11.81
C LEU A 154 -7.63 -4.66 12.50
N LEU A 155 -7.42 -4.84 13.80
CA LEU A 155 -6.43 -4.13 14.60
C LEU A 155 -5.36 -5.13 15.02
N TYR A 156 -4.10 -4.88 14.65
CA TYR A 156 -3.00 -5.82 14.87
C TYR A 156 -1.66 -5.10 15.03
N GLY A 157 -0.69 -5.79 15.60
CA GLY A 157 0.69 -5.32 15.75
C GLY A 157 1.68 -6.37 15.26
N LYS A 158 2.78 -5.94 14.62
CA LYS A 158 3.88 -6.83 14.23
C LYS A 158 5.21 -6.10 14.37
N THR A 159 6.24 -6.76 14.89
CA THR A 159 7.59 -6.21 14.90
C THR A 159 8.23 -6.35 13.51
N PRO A 160 8.66 -5.26 12.86
CA PRO A 160 9.25 -5.33 11.54
C PRO A 160 10.66 -5.95 11.59
N THR A 161 10.91 -6.88 10.66
CA THR A 161 12.19 -7.61 10.53
C THR A 161 13.09 -7.03 9.45
N GLY A 162 12.65 -5.99 8.72
CA GLY A 162 13.41 -5.36 7.64
C GLY A 162 13.39 -6.12 6.31
N SER A 163 12.57 -7.18 6.20
CA SER A 163 12.36 -7.87 4.94
C SER A 163 11.83 -6.90 3.87
N PRO A 164 12.20 -7.03 2.59
CA PRO A 164 11.82 -6.07 1.53
C PRO A 164 10.32 -5.87 1.32
N THR A 165 9.51 -6.82 1.78
CA THR A 165 8.04 -6.79 1.82
C THR A 165 7.57 -7.55 3.08
N LEU A 166 6.30 -7.41 3.48
CA LEU A 166 5.84 -7.87 4.80
C LEU A 166 4.74 -8.93 4.79
N THR A 167 4.01 -9.08 3.69
CA THR A 167 2.83 -9.94 3.63
C THR A 167 3.22 -11.42 3.60
N THR A 168 2.58 -12.21 4.46
CA THR A 168 2.81 -13.65 4.62
C THR A 168 1.59 -14.41 4.10
N GLY A 169 1.81 -15.37 3.20
CA GLY A 169 0.76 -16.25 2.68
C GLY A 169 0.56 -17.51 3.55
N ASP A 170 -0.24 -18.45 3.05
CA ASP A 170 -0.73 -19.63 3.79
C ASP A 170 0.37 -20.56 4.34
N HIS A 171 1.57 -20.53 3.75
CA HIS A 171 2.70 -21.38 4.14
C HIS A 171 3.70 -20.70 5.08
N SER A 172 3.31 -19.61 5.75
CA SER A 172 4.22 -18.77 6.57
C SER A 172 5.39 -18.15 5.79
N GLN A 173 5.39 -18.26 4.47
CA GLN A 173 6.33 -17.60 3.58
C GLN A 173 5.76 -16.27 3.09
N LYS A 174 6.63 -15.32 2.82
CA LYS A 174 6.28 -14.03 2.25
C LYS A 174 6.01 -14.16 0.75
N VAL A 175 5.00 -13.44 0.27
CA VAL A 175 4.56 -13.53 -1.13
C VAL A 175 5.18 -12.44 -2.03
N GLY A 176 5.83 -11.44 -1.44
CA GLY A 176 6.35 -10.30 -2.19
C GLY A 176 5.25 -9.37 -2.69
N LEU A 177 5.57 -8.55 -3.69
CA LEU A 177 4.58 -7.70 -4.35
C LEU A 177 3.44 -8.55 -4.92
N HIS A 178 2.21 -8.26 -4.49
CA HIS A 178 1.05 -9.08 -4.82
C HIS A 178 -0.19 -8.20 -5.09
N VAL A 179 -1.24 -8.84 -5.61
CA VAL A 179 -2.56 -8.22 -5.76
C VAL A 179 -3.48 -8.88 -4.74
N ASP A 180 -4.22 -8.07 -4.00
CA ASP A 180 -5.32 -8.58 -3.19
C ASP A 180 -6.40 -9.20 -4.10
N SER A 181 -7.15 -10.18 -3.60
CA SER A 181 -8.16 -10.89 -4.40
C SER A 181 -9.37 -11.30 -3.58
N TRP A 182 -9.72 -10.50 -2.60
CA TRP A 182 -10.77 -10.77 -1.61
C TRP A 182 -12.17 -10.82 -2.23
N TYR A 183 -12.38 -10.13 -3.36
CA TYR A 183 -13.68 -10.04 -4.01
C TYR A 183 -13.78 -10.87 -5.29
N HIS A 184 -12.69 -11.49 -5.75
CA HIS A 184 -12.62 -12.25 -7.00
C HIS A 184 -13.19 -11.51 -8.23
N SER A 185 -13.06 -10.18 -8.24
CA SER A 185 -13.57 -9.34 -9.32
C SER A 185 -12.86 -9.65 -10.65
N PRO A 186 -13.59 -9.77 -11.77
CA PRO A 186 -13.00 -9.84 -13.10
C PRO A 186 -12.07 -8.63 -13.37
N LEU A 187 -11.04 -8.81 -14.19
CA LEU A 187 -10.06 -7.76 -14.52
C LEU A 187 -10.71 -6.43 -14.90
N LYS A 188 -11.79 -6.48 -15.69
CA LYS A 188 -12.52 -5.30 -16.19
C LYS A 188 -13.21 -4.46 -15.10
N THR A 189 -13.48 -5.03 -13.94
CA THR A 189 -14.21 -4.36 -12.84
C THR A 189 -13.33 -4.17 -11.60
N ARG A 190 -12.05 -4.53 -11.66
CA ARG A 190 -11.11 -4.37 -10.54
C ARG A 190 -10.91 -2.90 -10.15
N ALA A 191 -11.02 -1.98 -11.12
CA ALA A 191 -10.94 -0.55 -10.84
C ALA A 191 -12.06 -0.02 -9.92
N THR A 192 -13.21 -0.69 -9.87
CA THR A 192 -14.36 -0.28 -9.06
C THR A 192 -14.55 -1.13 -7.79
N ALA A 193 -13.66 -2.10 -7.57
CA ALA A 193 -13.67 -2.95 -6.38
C ALA A 193 -13.46 -2.11 -5.09
N PRO A 194 -13.89 -2.62 -3.92
CA PRO A 194 -13.57 -1.99 -2.65
C PRO A 194 -12.06 -1.74 -2.51
N ASN A 195 -11.70 -0.55 -2.01
CA ASN A 195 -10.33 -0.18 -1.70
C ASN A 195 -10.04 -0.37 -0.20
N ARG A 196 -8.75 -0.37 0.13
CA ARG A 196 -8.26 -0.62 1.48
C ARG A 196 -7.96 0.69 2.19
N LEU A 197 -8.47 0.81 3.41
CA LEU A 197 -8.01 1.78 4.40
C LEU A 197 -7.00 1.08 5.32
N ALA A 198 -5.85 1.71 5.56
CA ALA A 198 -4.93 1.25 6.59
C ALA A 198 -4.29 2.44 7.31
N ILE A 199 -4.28 2.40 8.65
CA ILE A 199 -3.77 3.46 9.53
C ILE A 199 -2.45 3.00 10.14
N ASN A 200 -1.43 3.86 10.08
CA ASN A 200 -0.23 3.70 10.88
C ASN A 200 -0.50 4.21 12.30
N LEU A 201 -0.74 3.29 13.23
CA LEU A 201 -0.93 3.60 14.64
C LEU A 201 0.37 3.44 15.44
N GLY A 202 1.49 3.08 14.81
CA GLY A 202 2.79 2.92 15.45
C GLY A 202 3.45 4.24 15.83
N HIS A 203 4.77 4.17 16.08
CA HIS A 203 5.60 5.35 16.37
C HIS A 203 6.63 5.66 15.28
N HIS A 204 6.76 4.77 14.30
CA HIS A 204 7.71 4.88 13.20
C HIS A 204 7.00 5.04 11.85
N PRO A 205 7.63 5.68 10.86
CA PRO A 205 7.14 5.66 9.50
C PRO A 205 7.02 4.23 8.96
N ARG A 206 5.96 4.01 8.19
CA ARG A 206 5.72 2.76 7.48
C ARG A 206 5.57 3.08 6.01
N TYR A 207 5.66 2.07 5.16
CA TYR A 207 5.70 2.29 3.73
C TYR A 207 4.70 1.40 3.00
N LEU A 208 3.90 1.99 2.12
CA LEU A 208 3.15 1.27 1.11
C LEU A 208 4.05 1.16 -0.12
N LEU A 209 4.35 -0.07 -0.53
CA LEU A 209 5.02 -0.37 -1.78
C LEU A 209 3.96 -0.64 -2.85
N CYS A 210 4.11 -0.07 -4.05
CA CYS A 210 3.22 -0.38 -5.16
C CYS A 210 3.86 -0.21 -6.54
N ILE A 211 3.31 -0.92 -7.52
CA ILE A 211 3.47 -0.56 -8.93
C ILE A 211 2.31 0.38 -9.28
N ASN A 212 2.62 1.59 -9.72
CA ASN A 212 1.59 2.62 -9.95
C ASN A 212 0.67 2.32 -11.17
N THR A 213 0.89 1.21 -11.89
CA THR A 213 0.10 0.83 -13.07
C THR A 213 -1.07 -0.06 -12.65
N PRO A 214 -2.33 0.28 -13.00
CA PRO A 214 -3.47 -0.60 -12.80
C PRO A 214 -3.34 -1.94 -13.55
N LEU A 215 -3.95 -3.00 -13.03
CA LEU A 215 -3.90 -4.33 -13.65
C LEU A 215 -4.37 -4.35 -15.11
N ALA A 216 -5.43 -3.63 -15.45
CA ALA A 216 -5.93 -3.54 -16.82
C ALA A 216 -4.86 -2.98 -17.78
N SER A 217 -4.10 -1.98 -17.33
CA SER A 217 -3.00 -1.38 -18.08
C SER A 217 -1.79 -2.31 -18.19
N MET A 218 -1.51 -3.12 -17.16
CA MET A 218 -0.49 -4.19 -17.23
C MET A 218 -0.87 -5.21 -18.31
N SER A 219 -2.11 -5.70 -18.31
CA SER A 219 -2.63 -6.65 -19.29
C SER A 219 -2.56 -6.09 -20.71
N GLN A 220 -3.03 -4.85 -20.91
CA GLN A 220 -2.94 -4.19 -22.21
C GLN A 220 -1.49 -4.06 -22.69
N THR A 221 -0.57 -3.72 -21.78
CA THR A 221 0.85 -3.59 -22.12
C THR A 221 1.43 -4.94 -22.55
N LEU A 222 1.22 -6.00 -21.76
CA LEU A 222 1.72 -7.33 -22.12
C LEU A 222 1.10 -7.86 -23.42
N HIS A 223 -0.19 -7.63 -23.67
CA HIS A 223 -0.84 -7.95 -24.94
C HIS A 223 -0.20 -7.20 -26.12
N ALA A 224 0.05 -5.90 -25.99
CA ALA A 224 0.67 -5.10 -27.04
C ALA A 224 2.09 -5.58 -27.40
N HIS A 225 2.77 -6.25 -26.49
CA HIS A 225 4.09 -6.85 -26.70
C HIS A 225 4.05 -8.36 -27.04
N ASN A 226 2.86 -8.97 -27.19
CA ASN A 226 2.67 -10.41 -27.38
C ASN A 226 3.31 -11.26 -26.26
N LEU A 227 3.27 -10.77 -25.02
CA LEU A 227 3.87 -11.41 -23.85
C LEU A 227 2.86 -12.12 -22.94
N LEU A 228 1.56 -12.06 -23.27
CA LEU A 228 0.52 -12.86 -22.61
C LEU A 228 0.27 -14.13 -23.40
N THR A 229 0.44 -15.27 -22.75
CA THR A 229 0.17 -16.58 -23.33
C THR A 229 -1.15 -17.13 -22.80
N GLY A 230 -2.29 -16.71 -23.36
CA GLY A 230 -3.62 -17.26 -23.07
C GLY A 230 -4.53 -16.37 -22.20
N THR A 231 -5.50 -17.00 -21.51
CA THR A 231 -6.40 -16.32 -20.55
C THR A 231 -5.73 -16.30 -19.18
N GLU A 232 -4.69 -15.48 -19.03
CA GLU A 232 -4.03 -15.33 -17.73
C GLU A 232 -5.01 -14.76 -16.71
N ASP A 233 -5.08 -15.44 -15.57
CA ASP A 233 -5.90 -15.02 -14.45
C ASP A 233 -5.25 -13.78 -13.80
N PRO A 234 -5.98 -12.66 -13.67
CA PRO A 234 -5.45 -11.44 -13.05
C PRO A 234 -5.03 -11.64 -11.57
N HIS A 235 -5.37 -12.76 -10.94
CA HIS A 235 -5.08 -13.03 -9.53
C HIS A 235 -3.58 -13.00 -9.17
N TYR A 236 -2.74 -13.76 -9.88
CA TYR A 236 -1.29 -13.84 -9.57
C TYR A 236 -0.40 -13.82 -10.82
N THR A 237 -0.82 -14.46 -11.90
CA THR A 237 0.03 -14.67 -13.08
C THR A 237 0.27 -13.37 -13.84
N LEU A 238 -0.75 -12.51 -13.95
CA LEU A 238 -0.64 -11.24 -14.67
C LEU A 238 0.44 -10.32 -14.07
N GLY A 239 0.48 -10.22 -12.74
CA GLY A 239 1.47 -9.40 -12.04
C GLY A 239 2.89 -9.94 -12.22
N GLN A 240 3.06 -11.26 -12.08
CA GLN A 240 4.34 -11.92 -12.30
C GLN A 240 4.82 -11.78 -13.74
N ALA A 241 3.95 -12.00 -14.72
CA ALA A 241 4.25 -11.80 -16.13
C ALA A 241 4.71 -10.36 -16.40
N PHE A 242 4.03 -9.37 -15.80
CA PHE A 242 4.42 -7.96 -15.91
C PHE A 242 5.82 -7.70 -15.31
N LEU A 243 6.10 -8.17 -14.09
CA LEU A 243 7.40 -7.95 -13.43
C LEU A 243 8.56 -8.70 -14.11
N THR A 244 8.29 -9.88 -14.69
CA THR A 244 9.27 -10.61 -15.50
C THR A 244 9.57 -9.88 -16.82
N ALA A 245 8.54 -9.36 -17.49
CA ALA A 245 8.69 -8.64 -18.75
C ALA A 245 9.34 -7.25 -18.58
N PHE A 246 9.05 -6.58 -17.46
CA PHE A 246 9.47 -5.20 -17.19
C PHE A 246 10.23 -5.09 -15.85
N PRO A 247 11.37 -5.77 -15.69
CA PRO A 247 12.08 -5.85 -14.40
C PRO A 247 12.71 -4.53 -13.96
N HIS A 248 12.74 -3.53 -14.84
CA HIS A 248 13.21 -2.16 -14.56
C HIS A 248 12.06 -1.19 -14.26
N TYR A 249 10.80 -1.64 -14.28
CA TYR A 249 9.67 -0.80 -13.88
C TYR A 249 9.78 -0.49 -12.38
N PRO A 250 9.83 0.79 -11.97
CA PRO A 250 10.10 1.13 -10.58
C PRO A 250 8.92 0.77 -9.66
N VAL A 251 9.25 0.24 -8.49
CA VAL A 251 8.33 0.18 -7.35
C VAL A 251 8.30 1.56 -6.71
N THR A 252 7.10 2.06 -6.44
CA THR A 252 6.89 3.28 -5.66
C THR A 252 6.82 2.90 -4.18
N LYS A 253 7.67 3.53 -3.36
CA LYS A 253 7.60 3.49 -1.90
C LYS A 253 6.97 4.78 -1.41
N ILE A 254 5.79 4.67 -0.80
CA ILE A 254 5.01 5.79 -0.26
C ILE A 254 5.12 5.80 1.26
N THR A 255 5.66 6.88 1.82
CA THR A 255 5.82 7.05 3.26
C THR A 255 4.49 7.40 3.95
N LEU A 256 4.17 6.62 4.98
CA LEU A 256 3.03 6.77 5.87
C LEU A 256 3.53 7.04 7.30
N HIS A 257 3.36 8.27 7.78
CA HIS A 257 3.77 8.64 9.13
C HIS A 257 2.79 8.15 10.21
N PRO A 258 3.23 8.06 11.48
CA PRO A 258 2.33 7.82 12.59
C PRO A 258 1.12 8.76 12.58
N GLY A 259 -0.07 8.19 12.70
CA GLY A 259 -1.34 8.93 12.64
C GLY A 259 -1.89 9.13 11.23
N GLU A 260 -1.15 8.77 10.19
CA GLU A 260 -1.66 8.81 8.81
C GLU A 260 -2.34 7.49 8.43
N ALA A 261 -3.25 7.58 7.47
CA ALA A 261 -3.85 6.42 6.82
C ALA A 261 -3.69 6.52 5.29
N TYR A 262 -3.58 5.39 4.61
CA TYR A 262 -3.75 5.34 3.16
C TYR A 262 -5.12 4.78 2.78
N LEU A 263 -5.63 5.26 1.65
CA LEU A 263 -6.70 4.68 0.86
C LEU A 263 -6.09 4.20 -0.46
N ALA A 264 -6.14 2.90 -0.74
CA ALA A 264 -5.46 2.33 -1.90
C ALA A 264 -6.24 1.14 -2.52
N PRO A 265 -6.28 1.00 -3.86
CA PRO A 265 -7.02 -0.04 -4.55
C PRO A 265 -6.18 -1.32 -4.64
N THR A 266 -5.95 -1.98 -3.51
CA THR A 266 -5.09 -3.16 -3.41
C THR A 266 -5.55 -4.35 -4.27
N GLU A 267 -6.84 -4.37 -4.64
CA GLU A 267 -7.41 -5.30 -5.62
C GLU A 267 -6.99 -5.02 -7.07
N ASN A 268 -6.51 -3.80 -7.40
CA ASN A 268 -6.26 -3.34 -8.77
C ASN A 268 -4.78 -3.00 -9.04
N MET A 269 -3.87 -3.31 -8.12
CA MET A 269 -2.44 -3.03 -8.27
C MET A 269 -1.57 -4.05 -7.54
N LEU A 270 -0.33 -4.21 -8.03
CA LEU A 270 0.72 -4.88 -7.27
C LEU A 270 1.17 -4.00 -6.10
N HIS A 271 1.18 -4.55 -4.89
CA HIS A 271 1.53 -3.84 -3.67
C HIS A 271 2.09 -4.75 -2.57
N ASP A 272 2.67 -4.16 -1.53
CA ASP A 272 2.91 -4.77 -0.22
C ASP A 272 3.21 -3.66 0.81
N GLY A 273 3.38 -4.00 2.08
CA GLY A 273 3.95 -3.12 3.10
C GLY A 273 5.46 -3.30 3.23
N TYR A 274 6.13 -2.25 3.71
CA TYR A 274 7.52 -2.28 4.19
C TYR A 274 7.64 -1.44 5.47
N ALA A 275 8.56 -1.83 6.34
CA ALA A 275 8.93 -1.07 7.54
C ALA A 275 10.37 -1.43 7.92
N GLU A 276 11.13 -0.42 8.36
CA GLU A 276 12.50 -0.61 8.83
C GLU A 276 12.50 -1.30 10.21
N PRO A 277 13.48 -2.15 10.52
CA PRO A 277 13.60 -2.70 11.88
C PRO A 277 13.91 -1.60 12.88
N HIS A 278 13.11 -1.51 13.94
CA HIS A 278 13.33 -0.57 15.05
C HIS A 278 13.11 -1.18 16.44
N GLY A 279 12.82 -2.49 16.52
CA GLY A 279 12.66 -3.20 17.80
C GLY A 279 11.37 -2.90 18.57
N GLN A 280 10.45 -2.13 17.99
CA GLN A 280 9.11 -1.89 18.55
C GLN A 280 8.05 -2.56 17.68
N ILE A 281 6.82 -2.68 18.21
CA ILE A 281 5.71 -3.28 17.47
C ILE A 281 5.03 -2.21 16.60
N ASP A 282 4.87 -2.47 15.31
CA ASP A 282 4.09 -1.63 14.40
C ASP A 282 2.60 -1.90 14.54
N LEU A 283 1.92 -1.09 15.35
CA LEU A 283 0.47 -1.13 15.53
C LEU A 283 -0.25 -0.54 14.31
N GLN A 284 -1.30 -1.23 13.84
CA GLN A 284 -2.04 -0.86 12.65
C GLN A 284 -3.51 -1.23 12.75
N PHE A 285 -4.35 -0.42 12.12
CA PHE A 285 -5.71 -0.77 11.79
C PHE A 285 -5.85 -0.88 10.27
N SER A 286 -6.61 -1.86 9.77
CA SER A 286 -6.97 -1.94 8.36
C SER A 286 -8.41 -2.46 8.19
N CYS A 287 -9.08 -1.96 7.16
CA CYS A 287 -10.36 -2.49 6.69
C CYS A 287 -10.47 -2.29 5.18
N ARG A 288 -11.50 -2.88 4.57
CA ARG A 288 -11.85 -2.68 3.16
C ARG A 288 -13.23 -2.05 3.07
N GLY A 289 -13.50 -1.29 2.01
CA GLY A 289 -14.80 -0.67 1.79
C GLY A 289 -14.80 0.11 0.49
N HIS A 290 -15.92 0.75 0.15
CA HIS A 290 -15.95 1.71 -0.95
C HIS A 290 -15.66 3.10 -0.40
N PHE A 291 -14.39 3.51 -0.43
CA PHE A 291 -13.98 4.86 -0.05
C PHE A 291 -13.83 5.72 -1.31
N PRO A 292 -14.61 6.80 -1.47
CA PRO A 292 -14.49 7.70 -2.62
C PRO A 292 -13.18 8.48 -2.56
N ALA A 293 -12.81 9.08 -3.70
CA ALA A 293 -11.69 10.01 -3.74
C ALA A 293 -11.89 11.10 -2.68
N PRO A 294 -10.89 11.40 -1.83
CA PRO A 294 -10.98 12.52 -0.92
C PRO A 294 -11.17 13.79 -1.74
N THR A 295 -12.39 14.35 -1.73
CA THR A 295 -12.58 15.75 -2.14
C THR A 295 -11.76 16.57 -1.17
N THR A 296 -10.97 17.52 -1.69
CA THR A 296 -10.13 18.43 -0.90
C THR A 296 -10.89 18.80 0.37
N LEU A 297 -10.42 18.30 1.52
CA LEU A 297 -11.06 18.54 2.82
C LEU A 297 -11.15 20.06 2.97
N ALA A 298 -12.35 20.61 2.82
CA ALA A 298 -12.62 22.04 2.97
C ALA A 298 -12.49 22.43 4.44
#